data_AF-A0A371JY47-F1
#
_entry.id   AF-A0A371JY47-F1
#
_cell.length_a   1.000
_cell.length_b   1.000
_cell.length_c   1.000
_cell.angle_alpha   90.00
_cell.angle_beta   90.00
_cell.angle_gamma   90.00
#
_symmetry.space_group_name_H-M   'P 1'
#
loop_
_entity.id
_entity.type
_entity.pdbx_description
1 polymer ?
#
loop_
_entity_poly.entity_id
_entity_poly.type
_entity_poly.pdbx_seq_one_letter_code
_entity_poly.pdbx_strand_id
1 'polypeptide(L)'
;MRTIAVFAAAWLALWVLPARAEVCTNLVTVQMSAIPEMNGQSGGHLAAHVPNVTPPQGWTQQGRTLFWDRQAWEEAYDQLARQQVPLYCADNAPNGSEAARTIYRQYFAHQCTAANGQGVCTRANDVQVNAVQIVMRRINDRWVVYTAYPTPN
;
A
#
# COMPACT_ATOMS: atom_id res chain seq x y z
N MET A 1 41.47 -59.58 0.69
CA MET A 1 40.40 -59.19 -0.23
C MET A 1 39.71 -57.97 0.35
N ARG A 2 39.76 -56.85 -0.37
CA ARG A 2 39.23 -55.53 0.03
C ARG A 2 37.78 -55.42 -0.43
N THR A 3 36.88 -54.99 0.44
CA THR A 3 35.55 -54.52 0.04
C THR A 3 35.32 -53.16 0.70
N ILE A 4 35.53 -52.11 -0.08
CA ILE A 4 35.23 -50.72 0.28
C ILE A 4 33.77 -50.49 -0.15
N ALA A 5 32.87 -50.33 0.81
CA ALA A 5 31.51 -49.90 0.54
C ALA A 5 31.51 -48.37 0.35
N VAL A 6 31.18 -47.94 -0.87
CA VAL A 6 31.15 -46.55 -1.30
C VAL A 6 29.88 -45.89 -0.76
N PHE A 7 30.04 -44.81 0.01
CA PHE A 7 28.98 -43.90 0.41
C PHE A 7 28.48 -43.11 -0.81
N ALA A 8 27.23 -43.34 -1.24
CA ALA A 8 26.56 -42.48 -2.21
C ALA A 8 25.88 -41.31 -1.48
N ALA A 9 26.61 -40.20 -1.32
CA ALA A 9 26.02 -38.94 -0.87
C ALA A 9 25.33 -38.26 -2.07
N ALA A 10 24.00 -38.38 -2.14
CA ALA A 10 23.19 -37.66 -3.12
C ALA A 10 23.20 -36.16 -2.79
N TRP A 11 23.85 -35.37 -3.64
CA TRP A 11 23.84 -33.91 -3.60
C TRP A 11 22.44 -33.39 -4.00
N LEU A 12 21.63 -33.01 -3.03
CA LEU A 12 20.43 -32.20 -3.23
C LEU A 12 20.87 -30.74 -3.51
N ALA A 13 21.11 -30.43 -4.78
CA ALA A 13 21.21 -29.04 -5.22
C ALA A 13 19.80 -28.42 -5.17
N LEU A 14 19.48 -27.72 -4.08
CA LEU A 14 18.33 -26.84 -4.00
C LEU A 14 18.55 -25.67 -4.96
N TRP A 15 17.87 -25.71 -6.12
CA TRP A 15 17.78 -24.59 -7.04
C TRP A 15 16.93 -23.49 -6.38
N VAL A 16 17.58 -22.62 -5.62
CA VAL A 16 16.93 -21.41 -5.11
C VAL A 16 16.72 -20.50 -6.32
N LEU A 17 15.51 -20.50 -6.89
CA LEU A 17 15.14 -19.53 -7.90
C LEU A 17 15.34 -18.13 -7.31
N PRO A 18 15.95 -17.18 -8.04
CA PRO A 18 16.13 -15.83 -7.54
C PRO A 18 14.76 -15.24 -7.22
N ALA A 19 14.59 -14.75 -5.98
CA ALA A 19 13.40 -14.03 -5.59
C ALA A 19 13.32 -12.76 -6.45
N ARG A 20 12.37 -12.74 -7.40
CA ARG A 20 12.10 -11.58 -8.22
C ARG A 20 11.19 -10.62 -7.44
N ALA A 21 11.58 -9.35 -7.44
CA ALA A 21 10.82 -8.27 -6.87
C ALA A 21 10.77 -7.14 -7.89
N GLU A 22 9.58 -6.65 -8.18
CA GLU A 22 9.36 -5.54 -9.09
C GLU A 22 9.13 -4.25 -8.29
N VAL A 23 9.43 -3.10 -8.89
CA VAL A 23 9.04 -1.80 -8.32
C VAL A 23 7.52 -1.74 -8.24
N CYS A 24 6.98 -1.56 -7.03
CA CYS A 24 5.53 -1.61 -6.81
C CYS A 24 4.76 -0.66 -7.72
N THR A 25 5.24 0.58 -7.92
CA THR A 25 4.56 1.60 -8.72
C THR A 25 4.59 1.33 -10.23
N ASN A 26 5.34 0.33 -10.70
CA ASN A 26 5.32 -0.10 -12.10
C ASN A 26 4.24 -1.14 -12.38
N LEU A 27 3.70 -1.79 -11.34
CA LEU A 27 2.65 -2.79 -11.47
C LEU A 27 1.33 -2.12 -11.86
N VAL A 28 0.73 -2.55 -12.97
CA VAL A 28 -0.56 -2.02 -13.47
C VAL A 28 -1.65 -2.09 -12.39
N THR A 29 -1.68 -3.18 -11.61
CA THR A 29 -2.67 -3.33 -10.52
C THR A 29 -2.47 -2.32 -9.40
N VAL A 30 -1.22 -1.92 -9.12
CA VAL A 30 -0.91 -0.86 -8.15
C VAL A 30 -1.31 0.51 -8.72
N GLN A 31 -1.04 0.79 -9.99
CA GLN A 31 -1.45 2.04 -10.64
C GLN A 31 -2.98 2.20 -10.67
N MET A 32 -3.71 1.16 -11.04
CA MET A 32 -5.18 1.17 -11.05
C MET A 32 -5.76 1.35 -9.65
N SER A 33 -5.19 0.68 -8.65
CA SER A 33 -5.63 0.82 -7.25
C SER A 33 -5.18 2.12 -6.60
N ALA A 34 -4.24 2.87 -7.18
CA ALA A 34 -3.89 4.21 -6.71
C ALA A 34 -4.99 5.25 -7.02
N ILE A 35 -5.92 4.95 -7.93
CA ILE A 35 -7.09 5.78 -8.22
C ILE A 35 -8.11 5.58 -7.09
N PRO A 36 -8.44 6.61 -6.28
CA PRO A 36 -9.28 6.44 -5.09
C PRO A 36 -10.64 5.78 -5.36
N GLU A 37 -11.29 6.11 -6.46
CA GLU A 37 -12.60 5.58 -6.85
C GLU A 37 -12.55 4.09 -7.26
N MET A 38 -11.39 3.63 -7.73
CA MET A 38 -11.18 2.24 -8.16
C MET A 38 -10.54 1.38 -7.06
N ASN A 39 -9.98 2.02 -6.03
CA ASN A 39 -9.23 1.36 -4.98
C ASN A 39 -10.03 0.29 -4.23
N GLY A 40 -11.30 0.60 -3.90
CA GLY A 40 -12.18 -0.34 -3.21
C GLY A 40 -12.46 -1.62 -4.00
N GLN A 41 -12.56 -1.52 -5.33
CA GLN A 41 -12.75 -2.69 -6.21
C GLN A 41 -11.52 -3.60 -6.24
N SER A 42 -10.36 -3.06 -5.88
CA SER A 42 -9.09 -3.80 -5.80
C SER A 42 -8.84 -4.38 -4.40
N GLY A 43 -9.77 -4.23 -3.45
CA GLY A 43 -9.63 -4.67 -2.06
C GLY A 43 -8.89 -3.69 -1.14
N GLY A 44 -8.62 -2.47 -1.62
CA GLY A 44 -8.02 -1.40 -0.83
C GLY A 44 -9.04 -0.57 -0.04
N HIS A 45 -8.51 0.35 0.77
CA HIS A 45 -9.22 1.24 1.68
C HIS A 45 -8.71 2.70 1.58
N LEU A 46 -7.98 3.05 0.52
CA LEU A 46 -7.47 4.41 0.27
C LEU A 46 -8.57 5.47 0.31
N ALA A 47 -9.75 5.17 -0.22
CA ALA A 47 -10.91 6.06 -0.21
C ALA A 47 -11.34 6.47 1.21
N ALA A 48 -11.02 5.68 2.24
CA ALA A 48 -11.27 6.06 3.63
C ALA A 48 -10.40 7.25 4.11
N HIS A 49 -9.44 7.69 3.29
CA HIS A 49 -8.50 8.76 3.58
C HIS A 49 -8.49 9.87 2.51
N VAL A 50 -9.30 9.78 1.45
CA VAL A 50 -9.37 10.81 0.40
C VAL A 50 -10.72 11.53 0.46
N PRO A 51 -10.76 12.86 0.66
CA PRO A 51 -12.03 13.61 0.78
C PRO A 51 -12.95 13.39 -0.42
N ASN A 52 -14.27 13.40 -0.15
CA ASN A 52 -15.32 13.29 -1.17
C ASN A 52 -15.32 11.98 -1.99
N VAL A 53 -14.56 10.97 -1.56
CA VAL A 53 -14.59 9.63 -2.16
C VAL A 53 -15.30 8.68 -1.19
N THR A 54 -16.30 7.96 -1.69
CA THR A 54 -17.04 6.97 -0.90
C THR A 54 -16.13 5.82 -0.50
N PRO A 55 -15.93 5.54 0.81
CA PRO A 55 -15.16 4.39 1.26
C PRO A 55 -15.79 3.07 0.84
N PRO A 56 -15.02 1.97 0.77
CA PRO A 56 -15.59 0.64 0.56
C PRO A 56 -16.58 0.26 1.66
N GLN A 57 -17.49 -0.67 1.37
CA GLN A 57 -18.52 -1.10 2.34
C GLN A 57 -17.90 -1.54 3.67
N GLY A 58 -18.48 -1.08 4.78
CA GLY A 58 -17.97 -1.34 6.13
C GLY A 58 -16.86 -0.39 6.58
N TRP A 59 -16.43 0.54 5.72
CA TRP A 59 -15.47 1.59 6.07
C TRP A 59 -16.16 2.95 6.17
N THR A 60 -15.57 3.83 6.98
CA THR A 60 -15.98 5.21 7.19
C THR A 60 -14.75 6.09 7.26
N GLN A 61 -14.88 7.34 6.82
CA GLN A 61 -13.90 8.40 7.01
C GLN A 61 -13.93 8.97 8.44
N GLN A 62 -15.01 8.75 9.19
CA GLN A 62 -15.12 9.25 10.56
C GLN A 62 -13.96 8.78 11.44
N GLY A 63 -13.31 9.72 12.13
CA GLY A 63 -12.16 9.45 13.00
C GLY A 63 -10.84 9.29 12.25
N ARG A 64 -10.81 9.38 10.92
CA ARG A 64 -9.59 9.27 10.11
C ARG A 64 -9.03 10.63 9.75
N THR A 65 -7.71 10.68 9.65
CA THR A 65 -7.01 11.77 8.97
C THR A 65 -7.12 11.54 7.47
N LEU A 66 -7.69 12.51 6.76
CA LEU A 66 -7.84 12.52 5.31
C LEU A 66 -6.79 13.43 4.70
N PHE A 67 -6.36 13.14 3.47
CA PHE A 67 -5.62 14.10 2.66
C PHE A 67 -6.38 15.43 2.57
N TRP A 68 -5.67 16.54 2.34
CA TRP A 68 -6.30 17.84 2.09
C TRP A 68 -7.30 17.76 0.95
N ASP A 69 -6.88 17.13 -0.13
CA ASP A 69 -7.67 16.86 -1.32
C ASP A 69 -7.09 15.65 -2.05
N ARG A 70 -7.64 15.37 -3.24
CA ARG A 70 -7.14 14.33 -4.13
C ARG A 70 -5.71 14.61 -4.61
N GLN A 71 -5.38 15.88 -4.89
CA GLN A 71 -4.07 16.28 -5.39
C GLN A 71 -2.96 15.97 -4.38
N ALA A 72 -3.20 16.19 -3.08
CA ALA A 72 -2.25 15.87 -2.02
C ALA A 72 -1.93 14.37 -1.95
N TRP A 73 -2.90 13.50 -2.25
CA TRP A 73 -2.66 12.06 -2.40
C TRP A 73 -1.81 11.77 -3.65
N GLU A 74 -2.20 12.30 -4.80
CA GLU A 74 -1.51 12.07 -6.08
C GLU A 74 -0.03 12.51 -6.00
N GLU A 75 0.24 13.65 -5.37
CA GLU A 75 1.61 14.13 -5.13
C GLU A 75 2.42 13.21 -4.21
N ALA A 76 1.80 12.63 -3.17
CA ALA A 76 2.46 11.67 -2.29
C ALA A 76 2.78 10.36 -3.03
N TYR A 77 1.87 9.89 -3.89
CA TYR A 77 2.08 8.72 -4.73
C TYR A 77 3.17 8.96 -5.80
N ASP A 78 3.17 10.12 -6.44
CA ASP A 78 4.21 10.52 -7.38
C ASP A 78 5.59 10.62 -6.71
N GLN A 79 5.65 11.14 -5.48
CA GLN A 79 6.89 11.18 -4.71
C GLN A 79 7.39 9.78 -4.37
N LEU A 80 6.50 8.83 -4.05
CA LEU A 80 6.85 7.42 -3.87
C LEU A 80 7.46 6.83 -5.16
N ALA A 81 6.84 7.08 -6.31
CA ALA A 81 7.28 6.53 -7.59
C ALA A 81 8.66 7.06 -8.04
N ARG A 82 9.03 8.27 -7.59
CA ARG A 82 10.29 8.94 -7.95
C ARG A 82 11.43 8.73 -6.94
N GLN A 83 11.24 7.94 -5.90
CA GLN A 83 12.29 7.71 -4.89
C GLN A 83 13.55 7.07 -5.51
N GLN A 84 14.72 7.54 -5.07
CA GLN A 84 16.00 6.95 -5.47
C GLN A 84 16.10 5.46 -5.11
N VAL A 85 15.53 5.08 -3.97
CA VAL A 85 15.37 3.67 -3.55
C VAL A 85 13.88 3.32 -3.69
N PRO A 86 13.49 2.59 -4.76
CA PRO A 86 12.10 2.25 -5.00
C PRO A 86 11.52 1.38 -3.89
N LEU A 87 10.20 1.39 -3.75
CA LEU A 87 9.49 0.36 -2.97
C LEU A 87 9.32 -0.88 -3.85
N TYR A 88 9.79 -2.03 -3.36
CA TYR A 88 9.71 -3.30 -4.09
C TYR A 88 8.58 -4.17 -3.57
N CYS A 89 7.89 -4.83 -4.50
CA CYS A 89 6.81 -5.77 -4.29
C CYS A 89 7.31 -7.15 -4.75
N ALA A 90 7.35 -8.13 -3.85
CA ALA A 90 7.89 -9.45 -4.16
C ALA A 90 6.88 -10.32 -4.92
N ASP A 91 7.32 -10.95 -6.01
CA ASP A 91 6.46 -11.72 -6.93
C ASP A 91 5.90 -12.99 -6.30
N ASN A 92 6.60 -13.56 -5.32
CA ASN A 92 6.22 -14.81 -4.64
C ASN A 92 5.73 -14.58 -3.20
N ALA A 93 5.42 -13.34 -2.82
CA ALA A 93 4.88 -13.05 -1.50
C ALA A 93 3.50 -13.74 -1.29
N PRO A 94 3.16 -14.26 -0.11
CA PRO A 94 1.83 -14.77 0.16
C PRO A 94 0.78 -13.65 0.18
N ASN A 95 -0.49 -13.98 -0.07
CA ASN A 95 -1.60 -13.04 0.11
C ASN A 95 -1.65 -12.51 1.56
N GLY A 96 -1.88 -11.22 1.71
CA GLY A 96 -1.78 -10.48 2.98
C GLY A 96 -0.40 -9.87 3.23
N SER A 97 0.62 -10.18 2.43
CA SER A 97 1.93 -9.53 2.55
C SER A 97 1.86 -8.04 2.27
N GLU A 98 2.68 -7.26 2.96
CA GLU A 98 2.72 -5.82 2.84
C GLU A 98 4.10 -5.30 2.45
N ALA A 99 4.10 -4.22 1.67
CA ALA A 99 5.25 -3.39 1.41
C ALA A 99 4.85 -1.95 1.67
N ALA A 100 5.57 -1.25 2.54
CA ALA A 100 5.13 0.05 3.03
C ALA A 100 6.25 1.08 3.00
N ARG A 101 5.87 2.35 2.79
CA ARG A 101 6.81 3.47 2.79
C ARG A 101 6.17 4.68 3.43
N THR A 102 6.96 5.37 4.24
CA THR A 102 6.62 6.70 4.76
C THR A 102 7.23 7.76 3.85
N ILE A 103 6.42 8.70 3.39
CA ILE A 103 6.83 9.86 2.61
C ILE A 103 6.80 11.08 3.51
N TYR A 104 7.97 11.63 3.84
CA TYR A 104 8.07 12.82 4.70
C TYR A 104 7.72 14.09 3.90
N ARG A 105 6.68 14.80 4.34
CA ARG A 105 6.20 16.05 3.77
C ARG A 105 5.30 16.76 4.77
N GLN A 106 5.54 18.06 4.97
CA GLN A 106 4.67 18.88 5.80
C GLN A 106 3.58 19.55 4.96
N TYR A 107 2.33 19.41 5.41
CA TYR A 107 1.14 20.05 4.82
C TYR A 107 -0.03 19.99 5.81
N PHE A 108 -1.17 20.59 5.45
CA PHE A 108 -2.42 20.45 6.20
C PHE A 108 -3.23 19.27 5.69
N ALA A 109 -3.93 18.60 6.59
CA ALA A 109 -4.82 17.48 6.32
C ALA A 109 -6.14 17.70 7.07
N HIS A 110 -7.15 16.89 6.78
CA HIS A 110 -8.44 16.99 7.47
C HIS A 110 -8.61 15.86 8.46
N GLN A 111 -8.75 16.15 9.75
CA GLN A 111 -9.20 15.17 10.73
C GLN A 111 -10.72 15.11 10.71
N CYS A 112 -11.27 14.03 10.15
CA CYS A 112 -12.71 13.85 10.05
C CYS A 112 -13.34 13.58 11.42
N THR A 113 -14.35 14.37 11.78
CA THR A 113 -15.07 14.27 13.07
C THR A 113 -16.49 13.73 12.92
N ALA A 114 -17.10 13.87 11.73
CA ALA A 114 -18.40 13.29 11.41
C ALA A 114 -18.46 12.85 9.94
N ALA A 115 -19.24 11.80 9.67
CA ALA A 115 -19.50 11.29 8.33
C ALA A 115 -21.00 11.10 8.08
N ASN A 116 -21.40 11.05 6.80
CA ASN A 116 -22.77 10.72 6.40
C ASN A 116 -23.04 9.20 6.46
N GLY A 117 -24.26 8.79 6.08
CA GLY A 117 -24.65 7.37 6.05
C GLY A 117 -23.89 6.49 5.05
N GLN A 118 -23.11 7.10 4.15
CA GLN A 118 -22.22 6.40 3.21
C GLN A 118 -20.76 6.38 3.71
N GLY A 119 -20.49 6.88 4.93
CA GLY A 119 -19.16 6.94 5.51
C GLY A 119 -18.28 8.06 4.94
N VAL A 120 -18.82 8.97 4.12
CA VAL A 120 -18.08 10.14 3.60
C VAL A 120 -18.08 11.26 4.62
N CYS A 121 -16.93 11.90 4.83
CA CYS A 121 -16.76 12.96 5.80
C CYS A 121 -17.67 14.16 5.50
N THR A 122 -18.35 14.67 6.52
CA THR A 122 -19.21 15.85 6.44
C THR A 122 -18.73 16.99 7.34
N ARG A 123 -17.88 16.68 8.31
CA ARG A 123 -17.26 17.67 9.20
C ARG A 123 -15.83 17.25 9.53
N ALA A 124 -14.90 18.18 9.41
CA ALA A 124 -13.50 17.98 9.75
C ALA A 124 -12.90 19.20 10.42
N ASN A 125 -11.77 19.00 11.10
CA ASN A 125 -10.87 20.06 11.54
C ASN A 125 -9.56 19.93 10.77
N ASP A 126 -8.90 21.05 10.50
CA ASP A 126 -7.60 21.02 9.85
C ASP A 126 -6.51 20.65 10.86
N VAL A 127 -5.58 19.79 10.44
CA VAL A 127 -4.44 19.36 11.27
C VAL A 127 -3.16 19.44 10.45
N GLN A 128 -2.06 19.77 11.11
CA GLN A 128 -0.75 19.70 10.48
C GLN A 128 -0.22 18.27 10.52
N VAL A 129 0.28 17.79 9.39
CA VAL A 129 0.88 16.46 9.23
C VAL A 129 2.31 16.62 8.74
N ASN A 130 3.16 15.61 8.98
CA ASN A 130 4.57 15.63 8.59
C ASN A 130 4.97 14.47 7.67
N ALA A 131 4.08 13.51 7.46
CA ALA A 131 4.32 12.41 6.57
C ALA A 131 3.03 11.79 6.05
N VAL A 132 3.20 10.92 5.06
CA VAL A 132 2.17 10.05 4.50
C VAL A 132 2.66 8.62 4.61
N GLN A 133 1.86 7.76 5.25
CA GLN A 133 2.08 6.33 5.22
C GLN A 133 1.39 5.75 3.99
N ILE A 134 2.12 5.06 3.13
CA ILE A 134 1.59 4.35 1.96
C ILE A 134 1.84 2.86 2.16
N VAL A 135 0.81 2.04 2.03
CA VAL A 135 0.86 0.60 2.21
C VAL A 135 0.38 -0.09 0.95
N MET A 136 1.24 -0.90 0.36
CA MET A 136 0.88 -1.89 -0.64
C MET A 136 0.54 -3.20 0.06
N ARG A 137 -0.47 -3.91 -0.41
CA ARG A 137 -0.77 -5.27 0.07
C ARG A 137 -0.99 -6.20 -1.11
N ARG A 138 -0.58 -7.45 -0.95
CA ARG A 138 -0.94 -8.50 -1.89
C ARG A 138 -2.31 -9.06 -1.57
N ILE A 139 -3.26 -8.92 -2.49
CA ILE A 139 -4.65 -9.38 -2.38
C ILE A 139 -5.00 -10.13 -3.66
N ASN A 140 -5.50 -11.35 -3.54
CA ASN A 140 -5.88 -12.21 -4.67
C ASN A 140 -4.76 -12.30 -5.73
N ASP A 141 -3.53 -12.56 -5.25
CA ASP A 141 -2.31 -12.71 -6.04
C ASP A 141 -1.88 -11.47 -6.84
N ARG A 142 -2.38 -10.29 -6.44
CA ARG A 142 -2.04 -9.01 -7.05
C ARG A 142 -1.60 -8.02 -5.98
N TRP A 143 -0.58 -7.23 -6.29
CA TRP A 143 -0.23 -6.09 -5.45
C TRP A 143 -1.14 -4.91 -5.77
N VAL A 144 -1.63 -4.25 -4.72
CA VAL A 144 -2.49 -3.07 -4.82
C VAL A 144 -2.05 -2.03 -3.79
N VAL A 145 -2.35 -0.76 -4.03
CA VAL A 145 -2.38 0.24 -2.97
C VAL A 145 -3.47 -0.19 -1.99
N TYR A 146 -3.08 -0.69 -0.82
CA TYR A 146 -4.03 -1.13 0.18
C TYR A 146 -4.63 0.04 0.92
N THR A 147 -3.79 0.97 1.36
CA THR A 147 -4.23 2.23 1.96
C THR A 147 -3.11 3.25 1.89
N ALA A 148 -3.47 4.51 2.01
CA ALA A 148 -2.54 5.57 2.33
C ALA A 148 -3.21 6.59 3.22
N TYR A 149 -2.47 7.17 4.16
CA TYR A 149 -3.02 8.16 5.07
C TYR A 149 -1.95 9.17 5.53
N PRO A 150 -2.34 10.45 5.69
CA PRO A 150 -1.50 11.43 6.36
C PRO A 150 -1.30 11.06 7.83
N THR A 151 -0.10 11.29 8.37
CA THR A 151 0.22 11.07 9.78
C THR A 151 0.40 12.41 10.49
N PRO A 152 -0.43 12.73 11.50
CA PRO A 152 -0.21 13.87 12.38
C PRO A 152 1.15 13.79 13.08
N ASN A 153 1.72 14.96 13.38
CA ASN A 153 2.89 15.07 14.26
C ASN A 153 2.58 14.61 15.69
#